data_AF-A0A4Y8X1B4-F1
#
_entry.id   AF-A0A4Y8X1B4-F1
#
_cell.length_a   1.000
_cell.length_b   1.000
_cell.length_c   1.000
_cell.angle_alpha   90.00
_cell.angle_beta   90.00
_cell.angle_gamma   90.00
#
_symmetry.space_group_name_H-M   'P 1'
#
loop_
_entity.id
_entity.type
_entity.pdbx_description
1 polymer ?
#
loop_
_entity_poly.entity_id
_entity_poly.type
_entity_poly.pdbx_seq_one_letter_code
_entity_poly.pdbx_strand_id
1 'polypeptide(L)'
;MSELDEHLADLRGLLTAERSRLRPDTFALLWAALEHTEGLLPSWDRCAAVCAADALQLVDVLTRRVLPGLRDFLVLPDTDKPAHADLFHDDVHRWTDQIARHRRRLLRVITSRQDARREIDGPRG
;
A
#
# COMPACT_ATOMS: atom_id res chain seq x y z
N MET A 1 16.52 7.58 -1.82
CA MET A 1 15.17 7.15 -1.41
C MET A 1 14.67 6.19 -2.47
N SER A 2 13.94 5.14 -2.10
CA SER A 2 13.40 4.21 -3.09
C SER A 2 12.13 4.81 -3.73
N GLU A 3 11.80 4.42 -4.96
CA GLU A 3 10.57 4.86 -5.66
C GLU A 3 9.31 4.63 -4.81
N LEU A 4 9.26 3.53 -4.04
CA LEU A 4 8.17 3.27 -3.10
C LEU A 4 8.09 4.31 -1.98
N ASP A 5 9.23 4.70 -1.40
CA ASP A 5 9.30 5.69 -0.32
C ASP A 5 8.74 7.05 -0.75
N GLU A 6 9.10 7.50 -1.96
CA GLU A 6 8.58 8.75 -2.55
C GLU A 6 7.05 8.70 -2.73
N HIS A 7 6.51 7.60 -3.27
CA HIS A 7 5.07 7.48 -3.47
C HIS A 7 4.28 7.37 -2.16
N LEU A 8 4.84 6.72 -1.13
CA LEU A 8 4.22 6.67 0.19
C LEU A 8 4.25 8.05 0.87
N ALA A 9 5.36 8.79 0.74
CA ALA A 9 5.46 10.16 1.24
C ALA A 9 4.43 11.09 0.57
N ASP A 10 4.27 11.00 -0.74
CA ASP A 10 3.26 11.75 -1.49
C ASP A 10 1.84 11.43 -1.01
N LEU A 11 1.52 10.13 -0.88
CA LEU A 11 0.20 9.68 -0.41
C LEU A 11 -0.05 10.15 1.03
N ARG A 12 0.96 10.07 1.89
CA ARG A 12 0.89 10.53 3.28
C ARG A 12 0.62 12.02 3.36
N GLY A 13 1.34 12.82 2.58
CA GLY A 13 1.14 14.27 2.49
C GLY A 13 -0.27 14.62 2.06
N LEU A 14 -0.77 13.96 1.01
CA LEU A 14 -2.12 14.19 0.48
C LEU A 14 -3.20 13.80 1.50
N LEU A 15 -3.11 12.61 2.11
CA LEU A 15 -4.08 12.16 3.12
C LEU A 15 -4.10 13.06 4.36
N THR A 16 -2.93 13.55 4.78
CA THR A 16 -2.82 14.45 5.94
C THR A 16 -3.47 15.81 5.64
N ALA A 17 -3.17 16.39 4.48
CA ALA A 17 -3.70 17.69 4.07
C ALA A 17 -5.22 17.65 3.88
N GLU A 18 -5.75 16.56 3.33
CA GLU A 18 -7.13 16.48 2.85
C GLU A 18 -8.05 15.66 3.77
N ARG A 19 -7.63 15.40 5.01
CA ARG A 19 -8.33 14.55 5.99
C ARG A 19 -9.81 14.92 6.16
N SER A 20 -10.13 16.21 6.22
CA SER A 20 -11.50 16.71 6.43
C SER A 20 -12.40 16.53 5.22
N ARG A 21 -11.82 16.32 4.02
CA ARG A 21 -12.52 16.21 2.75
C ARG A 21 -12.79 14.75 2.35
N LEU A 22 -12.40 13.81 3.20
CA LEU A 22 -12.63 12.38 3.03
C LEU A 22 -13.61 11.86 4.08
N ARG A 23 -14.43 10.88 3.66
CA ARG A 23 -15.27 10.11 4.58
C ARG A 23 -14.36 9.45 5.65
N PRO A 24 -14.73 9.45 6.95
CA PRO A 24 -13.83 9.03 8.03
C PRO A 24 -13.27 7.60 7.89
N ASP A 25 -14.08 6.66 7.42
CA ASP A 25 -13.70 5.27 7.21
C ASP A 25 -12.89 5.05 5.93
N THR A 26 -13.18 5.75 4.83
CA THR A 26 -12.32 5.76 3.64
C THR A 26 -10.93 6.27 3.98
N PHE A 27 -10.83 7.33 4.79
CA PHE A 27 -9.56 7.80 5.31
C PHE A 27 -8.88 6.73 6.16
N ALA A 28 -9.59 6.11 7.11
CA ALA A 28 -9.01 5.09 7.99
C ALA A 28 -8.47 3.88 7.20
N LEU A 29 -9.19 3.45 6.15
CA LEU A 29 -8.75 2.36 5.27
C LEU A 29 -7.48 2.72 4.50
N LEU A 30 -7.44 3.91 3.87
CA LEU A 30 -6.26 4.38 3.15
C LEU A 30 -5.06 4.55 4.09
N TRP A 31 -5.29 5.09 5.28
CA TRP A 31 -4.25 5.31 6.28
C TRP A 31 -3.66 4.00 6.79
N ALA A 32 -4.50 3.02 7.13
CA ALA A 32 -4.02 1.70 7.54
C ALA A 32 -3.24 0.99 6.43
N ALA A 33 -3.71 1.09 5.18
CA ALA A 33 -3.00 0.53 4.02
C ALA A 33 -1.64 1.20 3.81
N LEU A 34 -1.55 2.52 3.98
CA LEU A 34 -0.30 3.28 3.96
C LEU A 34 0.66 2.76 5.03
N GLU A 35 0.26 2.76 6.31
CA GLU A 35 1.11 2.33 7.43
C GLU A 35 1.61 0.89 7.27
N HIS A 36 0.75 -0.01 6.80
CA HIS A 36 1.12 -1.40 6.53
C HIS A 36 2.16 -1.52 5.41
N THR A 37 2.08 -0.64 4.41
CA THR A 37 3.00 -0.62 3.28
C THR A 37 4.32 0.08 3.64
N GLU A 38 4.29 1.16 4.42
CA GLU A 38 5.48 1.79 5.02
C GLU A 38 6.28 0.77 5.86
N GLY A 39 5.59 -0.16 6.54
CA GLY A 39 6.24 -1.27 7.26
C GLY A 39 7.09 -2.21 6.39
N LEU A 40 6.97 -2.16 5.05
CA LEU A 40 7.84 -2.91 4.14
C LEU A 40 9.17 -2.20 3.84
N LEU A 41 9.24 -0.87 4.00
CA LEU A 41 10.37 -0.04 3.59
C LEU A 41 11.74 -0.56 4.07
N PRO A 42 11.92 -0.96 5.35
CA PRO A 42 13.22 -1.46 5.84
C PRO A 42 13.71 -2.73 5.12
N SER A 43 12.79 -3.47 4.50
CA SER A 43 13.05 -4.72 3.79
C SER A 43 12.77 -4.64 2.29
N TRP A 44 12.42 -3.47 1.76
CA TRP A 44 11.85 -3.33 0.42
C TRP A 44 12.76 -3.86 -0.67
N ASP A 45 14.04 -3.46 -0.68
CA ASP A 45 14.99 -3.92 -1.71
C ASP A 45 15.15 -5.44 -1.69
N ARG A 46 15.09 -6.04 -0.51
CA ARG A 46 15.10 -7.50 -0.35
C ARG A 46 13.79 -8.11 -0.84
N CYS A 47 12.63 -7.57 -0.48
CA CYS A 47 11.32 -8.01 -0.98
C CYS A 47 11.29 -8.02 -2.50
N ALA A 48 11.68 -6.89 -3.11
CA ALA A 48 11.61 -6.64 -4.54
C ALA A 48 12.57 -7.53 -5.33
N ALA A 49 13.79 -7.75 -4.83
CA ALA A 49 14.74 -8.67 -5.47
C ALA A 49 14.25 -10.13 -5.43
N VAL A 50 13.55 -10.51 -4.37
CA VAL A 50 13.09 -11.89 -4.15
C VAL A 50 11.78 -12.20 -4.88
N CYS A 51 10.89 -11.22 -4.98
CA CYS A 51 9.57 -11.36 -5.59
C CYS A 51 9.19 -10.09 -6.36
N ALA A 52 9.90 -9.86 -7.47
CA ALA A 52 9.77 -8.65 -8.28
C ALA A 52 8.34 -8.45 -8.82
N ALA A 53 7.65 -9.53 -9.19
CA ALA A 53 6.29 -9.44 -9.72
C ALA A 53 5.30 -8.84 -8.72
N ASP A 54 5.24 -9.35 -7.48
CA ASP A 54 4.34 -8.80 -6.46
C ASP A 54 4.78 -7.40 -5.99
N ALA A 55 6.08 -7.11 -6.01
CA ALA A 55 6.60 -5.76 -5.71
C ALA A 55 6.15 -4.74 -6.76
N LEU A 56 6.28 -5.07 -8.05
CA LEU A 56 5.79 -4.25 -9.15
C LEU A 56 4.28 -4.05 -9.08
N GLN A 57 3.51 -5.10 -8.81
CA GLN A 57 2.05 -4.99 -8.68
C GLN A 57 1.63 -4.12 -7.50
N LEU A 58 2.34 -4.19 -6.37
CA LEU A 58 2.08 -3.32 -5.22
C LEU A 58 2.33 -1.84 -5.59
N VAL A 59 3.47 -1.54 -6.23
CA VAL A 59 3.78 -0.17 -6.69
C VAL A 59 2.77 0.29 -7.74
N ASP A 60 2.35 -0.57 -8.67
CA ASP A 60 1.36 -0.26 -9.70
C ASP A 60 0.00 0.12 -9.08
N VAL A 61 -0.48 -0.63 -8.09
CA VAL A 61 -1.73 -0.30 -7.40
C VAL A 61 -1.62 1.07 -6.70
N LEU A 62 -0.50 1.35 -6.03
CA LEU A 62 -0.30 2.66 -5.39
C LEU A 62 -0.28 3.81 -6.41
N THR A 63 0.53 3.67 -7.45
CA THR A 63 0.87 4.76 -8.37
C THR A 63 -0.14 4.97 -9.49
N ARG A 64 -0.81 3.90 -9.94
CA ARG A 64 -1.76 3.94 -11.06
C ARG A 64 -3.21 3.87 -10.64
N ARG A 65 -3.50 3.50 -9.38
CA ARG A 65 -4.88 3.40 -8.87
C ARG A 65 -5.12 4.33 -7.69
N VAL A 66 -4.42 4.11 -6.58
CA VAL A 66 -4.69 4.83 -5.32
C VAL A 66 -4.41 6.32 -5.45
N LEU A 67 -3.20 6.70 -5.88
CA LEU A 67 -2.80 8.10 -5.99
C LEU A 67 -3.66 8.87 -7.01
N PRO A 68 -3.86 8.39 -8.25
CA PRO A 68 -4.73 9.07 -9.21
C PRO A 68 -6.18 9.11 -8.74
N GLY A 69 -6.73 7.99 -8.27
CA GLY A 69 -8.13 7.94 -7.82
C GLY A 69 -8.42 8.86 -6.64
N LEU A 70 -7.47 8.97 -5.69
CA LEU A 70 -7.58 9.93 -4.59
C LEU A 70 -7.53 11.37 -5.11
N ARG A 71 -6.62 11.69 -6.03
CA ARG A 71 -6.54 13.03 -6.65
C ARG A 71 -7.83 13.37 -7.40
N ASP A 72 -8.36 12.45 -8.20
CA ASP A 72 -9.60 12.63 -8.95
C ASP A 72 -10.78 12.89 -8.02
N PHE A 73 -10.90 12.13 -6.93
CA PHE A 73 -11.94 12.37 -5.92
C PHE A 73 -11.79 13.73 -5.23
N LEU A 74 -10.57 14.16 -4.94
CA LEU A 74 -10.30 15.43 -4.25
C LEU A 74 -10.54 16.67 -5.13
N VAL A 75 -10.43 16.52 -6.45
CA VAL A 75 -10.75 17.55 -7.45
C VAL A 75 -12.26 17.82 -7.51
N LEU A 76 -13.10 16.84 -7.14
CA LEU A 76 -14.55 17.05 -7.11
C LEU A 76 -14.93 18.23 -6.19
N PRO A 77 -15.91 19.05 -6.58
CA PRO A 77 -16.50 20.06 -5.70
C PRO A 77 -17.02 19.40 -4.42
N ASP A 78 -16.87 20.07 -3.28
CA ASP A 78 -17.29 19.50 -2.00
C ASP A 78 -18.81 19.25 -1.92
N THR A 79 -19.60 19.96 -2.76
CA THR A 79 -21.05 19.72 -2.94
C THR A 79 -21.36 18.38 -3.58
N ASP A 80 -20.47 17.86 -4.41
CA ASP A 80 -20.70 16.68 -5.24
C ASP A 80 -20.13 15.42 -4.56
N LYS A 81 -19.13 15.58 -3.69
CA LYS A 81 -18.47 14.49 -2.96
C LYS A 81 -19.40 13.52 -2.25
N PRO A 82 -20.49 13.94 -1.57
CA PRO A 82 -21.39 12.99 -0.92
C PRO A 82 -21.98 11.96 -1.89
N ALA A 83 -22.27 12.36 -3.13
CA ALA A 83 -22.82 11.46 -4.15
C ALA A 83 -21.78 10.46 -4.70
N HIS A 84 -20.49 10.79 -4.61
CA HIS A 84 -19.39 9.96 -5.08
C HIS A 84 -18.66 9.20 -3.96
N ALA A 85 -18.96 9.51 -2.71
CA ALA A 85 -18.23 8.99 -1.55
C ALA A 85 -18.32 7.47 -1.43
N ASP A 86 -19.48 6.88 -1.72
CA ASP A 86 -19.68 5.42 -1.63
C ASP A 86 -18.91 4.67 -2.72
N LEU A 87 -19.00 5.15 -3.97
CA LEU A 87 -18.24 4.57 -5.09
C LEU A 87 -16.73 4.66 -4.84
N PHE A 88 -16.27 5.82 -4.36
CA PHE A 88 -14.87 6.01 -4.01
C PHE A 88 -14.44 5.10 -2.84
N HIS A 89 -15.30 4.93 -1.83
CA HIS A 89 -15.05 4.00 -0.73
C HIS A 89 -14.89 2.55 -1.21
N ASP A 90 -15.76 2.10 -2.12
CA ASP A 90 -15.68 0.76 -2.70
C ASP A 90 -14.40 0.56 -3.53
N ASP A 91 -14.00 1.57 -4.29
CA ASP A 91 -12.73 1.60 -5.01
C ASP A 91 -11.54 1.46 -4.06
N VAL A 92 -11.53 2.28 -3.01
CA VAL A 92 -10.50 2.23 -1.95
C VAL A 92 -10.44 0.85 -1.33
N HIS A 93 -11.57 0.25 -0.97
CA HIS A 93 -11.61 -1.10 -0.40
C HIS A 93 -10.99 -2.13 -1.35
N ARG A 94 -11.31 -2.07 -2.65
CA ARG A 94 -10.71 -2.96 -3.65
C ARG A 94 -9.20 -2.76 -3.78
N TRP A 95 -8.71 -1.53 -3.70
CA TRP A 95 -7.28 -1.24 -3.80
C TRP A 95 -6.52 -1.69 -2.55
N THR A 96 -7.04 -1.40 -1.35
CA THR A 96 -6.41 -1.82 -0.10
C THR A 96 -6.36 -3.35 0.03
N ASP A 97 -7.39 -4.06 -0.44
CA ASP A 97 -7.40 -5.52 -0.53
C ASP A 97 -6.30 -6.05 -1.47
N GLN A 98 -6.08 -5.40 -2.62
CA GLN A 98 -5.00 -5.75 -3.55
C GLN A 98 -3.63 -5.54 -2.91
N ILE A 99 -3.41 -4.37 -2.30
CA ILE A 99 -2.18 -4.05 -1.56
C ILE A 99 -1.92 -5.08 -0.47
N ALA A 100 -2.92 -5.41 0.34
CA ALA A 100 -2.81 -6.39 1.41
C ALA A 100 -2.48 -7.80 0.89
N ARG A 101 -2.99 -8.19 -0.28
CA ARG A 101 -2.63 -9.47 -0.92
C ARG A 101 -1.17 -9.49 -1.37
N HIS A 102 -0.72 -8.48 -2.11
CA HIS A 102 0.67 -8.41 -2.58
C HIS A 102 1.66 -8.32 -1.42
N ARG A 103 1.38 -7.47 -0.43
CA ARG A 103 2.15 -7.37 0.81
C ARG A 103 2.30 -8.73 1.51
N ARG A 104 1.21 -9.47 1.70
CA ARG A 104 1.26 -10.80 2.35
C ARG A 104 2.13 -11.79 1.57
N ARG A 105 2.08 -11.76 0.24
CA ARG A 105 2.93 -12.60 -0.61
C ARG A 105 4.40 -12.23 -0.47
N LEU A 106 4.74 -10.95 -0.54
CA LEU A 106 6.10 -10.44 -0.34
C LEU A 106 6.67 -10.88 1.02
N LEU A 107 5.90 -10.72 2.10
CA LEU A 107 6.31 -11.12 3.44
C LEU A 107 6.50 -12.63 3.56
N ARG A 108 5.59 -13.44 2.99
CA ARG A 108 5.68 -14.90 3.03
C ARG A 108 6.94 -15.43 2.35
N VAL A 109 7.36 -14.82 1.23
CA VAL A 109 8.57 -15.27 0.53
C VAL A 109 9.82 -14.97 1.36
N ILE A 110 9.83 -13.87 2.12
CA ILE A 110 10.93 -13.56 3.03
C ILE A 110 10.98 -14.54 4.20
N THR A 111 9.85 -14.79 4.87
CA THR A 111 9.83 -15.70 6.02
C THR A 111 10.22 -17.12 5.61
N SER A 112 9.67 -17.63 4.50
CA SER A 112 10.02 -18.96 3.99
C SER A 112 11.51 -19.11 3.66
N ARG A 113 12.17 -18.07 3.14
CA ARG A 113 13.62 -18.10 2.88
C ARG A 113 14.46 -17.94 4.14
N GLN A 114 13.98 -17.21 5.13
CA GLN A 114 14.64 -17.12 6.45
C GLN A 114 14.58 -18.46 7.17
N ASP A 115 13.44 -19.14 7.10
CA ASP A 115 13.25 -20.46 7.71
C ASP A 115 14.12 -21.51 6.99
N ALA A 116 14.14 -21.52 5.65
CA ALA A 116 15.01 -22.43 4.90
C ALA A 116 16.52 -22.18 5.16
N ARG A 117 16.94 -20.93 5.36
CA ARG A 117 18.33 -20.62 5.75
C ARG A 117 18.65 -21.09 7.17
N ARG A 118 17.72 -20.93 8.12
CA ARG A 118 17.88 -21.43 9.49
C ARG A 118 17.91 -22.96 9.56
N GLU A 119 17.22 -23.66 8.67
CA GLU A 119 17.28 -25.13 8.58
C GLU A 119 18.62 -25.61 8.03
N ILE A 120 19.23 -24.88 7.09
CA ILE A 120 20.55 -25.20 6.52
C ILE A 120 21.68 -24.85 7.51
N ASP A 121 21.54 -23.75 8.25
CA ASP A 121 22.49 -23.28 9.27
C ASP A 121 22.19 -23.84 10.68
N GLY A 122 21.16 -24.68 10.82
CA GLY A 122 20.79 -25.36 12.06
C GLY A 122 21.87 -26.38 12.47
N PRO A 123 22.02 -26.67 13.78
CA PRO A 123 23.23 -27.27 14.31
C PRO A 123 23.44 -28.66 13.69
N ARG A 124 24.56 -28.82 12.99
CA ARG A 124 25.22 -30.13 12.86
C ARG A 124 25.75 -30.49 14.25
N GLY A 125 24.86 -30.91 15.13
CA GLY A 125 25.14 -31.48 16.45
C GLY A 125 24.71 -32.92 16.46
#